data_AF-A0AAW9J411-F1
#
_entry.id   AF-A0AAW9J411-F1
#
_cell.length_a   1.000
_cell.length_b   1.000
_cell.length_c   1.000
_cell.angle_alpha   90.00
_cell.angle_beta   90.00
_cell.angle_gamma   90.00
#
_symmetry.space_group_name_H-M   'P 1'
#
loop_
_entity.id
_entity.type
_entity.pdbx_description
1 polymer ?
#
loop_
_entity_poly.entity_id
_entity_poly.type
_entity_poly.pdbx_seq_one_letter_code
_entity_poly.pdbx_strand_id
1 'polypeptide(L)'
;AYTDDMRLARKSGVITGLPDAYGRGRIIGDYRRVTLYGVDRLIQDKIDQKKSLEVRCIDEDVIRLREEISDQIVALKELKGLAETYGLNISGPATNAKEAIQWLYFGFLGAIKDQNGAAMSLGRTSTFLDIYIERDLKAGLITEEEAQELVDHFVMKLRLVKFLRTPEYNDLFSGDPTWVTESIGGMGLDGRTLVTKNSFRILNTLYTLG
;
A
#
# COMPACT_ATOMS: atom_id res chain seq x y z
N ALA A 1 27.99 7.77 -1.68
CA ALA A 1 28.69 8.22 -0.45
C ALA A 1 28.73 9.74 -0.42
N TYR A 2 28.67 10.38 0.76
CA TYR A 2 28.68 11.85 0.90
C TYR A 2 30.07 12.47 0.68
N THR A 3 30.11 13.61 -0.01
CA THR A 3 31.29 14.47 -0.11
C THR A 3 31.36 15.43 1.09
N ASP A 4 32.51 16.09 1.27
CA ASP A 4 32.69 17.06 2.35
C ASP A 4 31.75 18.27 2.20
N ASP A 5 31.52 18.73 0.97
CA ASP A 5 30.56 19.81 0.68
C ASP A 5 29.13 19.44 1.08
N MET A 6 28.70 18.19 0.83
CA MET A 6 27.38 17.71 1.24
C MET A 6 27.23 17.72 2.77
N ARG A 7 28.29 17.34 3.50
CA ARG A 7 28.30 17.38 4.96
C ARG A 7 28.23 18.82 5.48
N LEU A 8 28.97 19.75 4.87
CA LEU A 8 28.95 21.17 5.23
C LEU A 8 27.59 21.82 4.95
N ALA A 9 26.95 21.51 3.82
CA ALA A 9 25.61 21.97 3.49
C ALA A 9 24.56 21.46 4.50
N ARG A 10 24.70 20.19 4.94
CA ARG A 10 23.84 19.61 5.99
C ARG A 10 24.07 20.26 7.35
N LYS A 11 25.33 20.48 7.74
CA LYS A 11 25.69 21.08 9.02
C LYS A 11 25.27 22.54 9.13
N SER A 12 25.35 23.30 8.03
CA SER A 12 24.95 24.71 7.98
C SER A 12 23.44 24.93 7.94
N GLY A 13 22.66 23.88 7.71
CA GLY A 13 21.20 23.96 7.58
C GLY A 13 20.72 24.45 6.21
N VAL A 14 21.62 24.61 5.22
CA VAL A 14 21.26 24.97 3.84
C VAL A 14 20.47 23.83 3.17
N ILE A 15 20.81 22.58 3.49
CA ILE A 15 20.07 21.39 3.08
C ILE A 15 19.79 20.55 4.33
N THR A 16 18.52 20.38 4.69
CA THR A 16 18.11 19.61 5.87
C THR A 16 17.09 18.53 5.52
N GLY A 17 16.95 17.52 6.37
CA GLY A 17 15.88 16.53 6.28
C GLY A 17 15.96 15.55 5.10
N LEU A 18 17.12 15.40 4.46
CA LEU A 18 17.32 14.37 3.42
C LEU A 18 17.02 12.96 3.99
N PRO A 19 16.52 12.01 3.17
CA PRO A 19 16.25 10.64 3.59
C PRO A 19 17.54 9.81 3.68
N ASP A 20 18.51 10.32 4.45
CA ASP A 20 19.81 9.67 4.71
C ASP A 20 19.81 8.87 6.02
N ALA A 21 18.82 9.11 6.89
CA ALA A 21 18.69 8.51 8.22
C ALA A 21 17.32 7.83 8.47
N TYR A 22 16.47 7.72 7.45
CA TYR A 22 15.16 7.08 7.50
C TYR A 22 14.75 6.56 6.12
N GLY A 23 13.78 5.64 6.04
CA GLY A 23 13.28 5.14 4.77
C GLY A 23 12.71 6.27 3.89
N ARG A 24 13.10 6.32 2.61
CA ARG A 24 12.68 7.39 1.68
C ARG A 24 11.16 7.56 1.55
N GLY A 25 10.40 6.47 1.69
CA GLY A 25 8.95 6.47 1.45
C GLY A 25 8.61 6.92 0.03
N ARG A 26 7.46 7.60 -0.13
CA ARG A 26 7.00 8.16 -1.43
C ARG A 26 6.81 7.11 -2.53
N ILE A 27 6.59 5.86 -2.12
CA ILE A 27 6.25 4.74 -3.00
C ILE A 27 4.87 4.26 -2.58
N ILE A 28 3.99 4.09 -3.55
CA ILE A 28 2.66 3.53 -3.34
C ILE A 28 2.60 2.24 -4.15
N GLY A 29 2.68 1.11 -3.45
CA GLY A 29 2.35 -0.17 -4.05
C GLY A 29 0.89 -0.19 -4.47
N ASP A 30 0.57 -0.81 -5.61
CA ASP A 30 -0.82 -0.99 -6.01
C ASP A 30 -1.44 -2.17 -5.25
N TYR A 31 -1.79 -1.96 -3.98
CA TYR A 31 -2.24 -3.00 -3.05
C TYR A 31 -3.55 -3.67 -3.50
N ARG A 32 -4.35 -2.98 -4.33
CA ARG A 32 -5.56 -3.50 -4.96
C ARG A 32 -5.30 -4.74 -5.82
N ARG A 33 -4.06 -4.92 -6.30
CA ARG A 33 -3.67 -6.08 -7.10
C ARG A 33 -3.76 -7.39 -6.32
N VAL A 34 -3.46 -7.36 -5.02
CA VAL A 34 -3.58 -8.55 -4.16
C VAL A 34 -5.04 -8.98 -4.11
N THR A 35 -5.95 -8.03 -3.92
CA THR A 35 -7.39 -8.24 -3.96
C THR A 35 -7.88 -8.75 -5.32
N LEU A 36 -7.48 -8.09 -6.41
CA LEU A 36 -8.02 -8.35 -7.74
C LEU A 36 -7.53 -9.67 -8.36
N TYR A 37 -6.26 -10.04 -8.11
CA TYR A 37 -5.61 -11.14 -8.81
C TYR A 37 -5.23 -12.33 -7.92
N GLY A 38 -5.07 -12.09 -6.61
CA GLY A 38 -4.42 -13.06 -5.73
C GLY A 38 -2.91 -13.09 -5.94
N VAL A 39 -2.18 -13.54 -4.92
CA VAL A 39 -0.72 -13.49 -4.93
C VAL A 39 -0.08 -14.44 -5.95
N ASP A 40 -0.68 -15.59 -6.23
CA ASP A 40 -0.10 -16.57 -7.16
C ASP A 40 -0.04 -16.01 -8.59
N ARG A 41 -1.09 -15.29 -9.01
CA ARG A 41 -1.13 -14.63 -10.32
C ARG A 41 -0.06 -13.53 -10.42
N LEU A 42 0.18 -12.80 -9.33
CA LEU A 42 1.21 -11.74 -9.26
C LEU A 42 2.62 -12.33 -9.28
N ILE A 43 2.85 -13.47 -8.62
CA ILE A 43 4.12 -14.19 -8.69
C ILE A 43 4.38 -14.64 -10.13
N GLN A 44 3.38 -15.23 -10.79
CA GLN A 44 3.53 -15.66 -12.18
C GLN A 44 3.84 -14.47 -13.11
N ASP A 45 3.15 -13.34 -12.94
CA ASP A 45 3.43 -12.10 -13.67
C ASP A 45 4.89 -11.64 -13.51
N LYS A 46 5.43 -11.73 -12.29
CA LYS A 46 6.83 -11.36 -12.01
C LYS A 46 7.83 -12.35 -12.60
N ILE A 47 7.52 -13.64 -12.61
CA ILE A 47 8.33 -14.65 -13.30
C ILE A 47 8.39 -14.36 -14.80
N ASP A 48 7.25 -14.02 -15.40
CA ASP A 48 7.17 -13.69 -16.83
C ASP A 48 7.94 -12.38 -17.15
N GLN A 49 7.83 -11.37 -16.29
CA GLN A 49 8.65 -10.14 -16.39
C GLN A 49 10.14 -10.44 -16.31
N LYS A 50 10.58 -11.26 -15.35
CA LYS A 50 11.98 -11.66 -15.24
C LYS A 50 12.46 -12.39 -16.50
N LYS A 51 11.62 -13.27 -17.06
CA LYS A 51 11.91 -14.01 -18.29
C LYS A 51 12.01 -13.08 -19.51
N SER A 52 11.20 -12.03 -19.59
CA SER A 52 11.28 -11.05 -20.68
C SER A 52 12.62 -10.30 -20.74
N LEU A 53 13.42 -10.35 -19.67
CA LEU A 53 14.75 -9.76 -19.60
C LEU A 53 15.86 -10.74 -20.01
N GLU A 54 15.53 -11.88 -20.61
CA GLU A 54 16.50 -12.78 -21.27
C GLU A 54 16.87 -12.23 -22.64
N VAL A 55 17.61 -11.11 -22.62
CA VAL A 55 18.05 -10.38 -23.80
C VAL A 55 19.46 -10.82 -24.25
N ARG A 56 19.82 -10.47 -25.50
CA ARG A 56 21.10 -10.88 -26.11
C ARG A 56 22.33 -10.26 -25.43
N CYS A 57 22.20 -9.05 -24.89
CA CYS A 57 23.27 -8.35 -24.18
C CYS A 57 22.74 -7.94 -22.80
N ILE A 58 23.47 -8.31 -21.76
CA ILE A 58 23.12 -8.00 -20.37
C ILE A 58 24.07 -6.91 -19.90
N ASP A 59 23.54 -5.72 -19.64
CA ASP A 59 24.23 -4.59 -19.01
C ASP A 59 23.85 -4.46 -17.52
N GLU A 60 24.44 -3.47 -16.84
CA GLU A 60 24.20 -3.22 -15.41
C GLU A 60 22.72 -2.99 -15.09
N ASP A 61 22.00 -2.26 -15.95
CA ASP A 61 20.58 -1.94 -15.73
C ASP A 61 19.71 -3.19 -15.84
N VAL A 62 20.00 -4.07 -16.81
CA VAL A 62 19.32 -5.36 -16.95
C VAL A 62 19.62 -6.28 -15.76
N ILE A 63 20.88 -6.32 -15.28
CA ILE A 63 21.25 -7.13 -14.11
C ILE A 63 20.47 -6.67 -12.88
N ARG A 64 20.52 -5.37 -12.58
CA ARG A 64 19.84 -4.76 -11.44
C ARG A 64 18.33 -5.02 -11.48
N LEU A 65 17.69 -4.80 -12.64
CA LEU A 65 16.25 -5.02 -12.77
C LEU A 65 15.86 -6.49 -12.58
N ARG A 66 16.67 -7.44 -13.07
CA ARG A 66 16.43 -8.88 -12.87
C ARG A 66 16.55 -9.28 -11.41
N GLU A 67 17.50 -8.71 -10.68
CA GLU A 67 17.66 -8.90 -9.24
C GLU A 67 16.46 -8.32 -8.48
N GLU A 68 16.09 -7.07 -8.75
CA GLU A 68 14.93 -6.41 -8.13
C GLU A 68 13.61 -7.18 -8.37
N ILE A 69 13.41 -7.76 -9.56
CA ILE A 69 12.23 -8.60 -9.83
C ILE A 69 12.30 -9.91 -9.04
N SER A 70 13.50 -10.46 -8.82
CA SER A 70 13.68 -11.66 -7.99
C SER A 70 13.28 -11.38 -6.56
N ASP A 71 13.69 -10.24 -6.01
CA ASP A 71 13.30 -9.80 -4.67
C ASP A 71 11.80 -9.57 -4.57
N GLN A 72 11.18 -8.99 -5.60
CA GLN A 72 9.71 -8.85 -5.66
C GLN A 72 8.99 -10.21 -5.64
N ILE A 73 9.53 -11.25 -6.28
CA ILE A 73 8.96 -12.61 -6.23
C ILE A 73 9.08 -13.18 -4.81
N VAL A 74 10.22 -12.98 -4.14
CA VAL A 74 10.42 -13.42 -2.75
C VAL A 74 9.44 -12.70 -1.82
N ALA A 75 9.35 -11.37 -1.90
CA ALA A 75 8.44 -10.57 -1.09
C ALA A 75 6.97 -10.98 -1.26
N LEU A 76 6.53 -11.33 -2.48
CA LEU A 76 5.18 -11.85 -2.70
C LEU A 76 4.97 -13.22 -2.02
N LYS A 77 5.98 -14.09 -1.98
CA LYS A 77 5.88 -15.36 -1.24
C LYS A 77 5.81 -15.13 0.27
N GLU A 78 6.61 -14.20 0.79
CA GLU A 78 6.57 -13.81 2.20
C GLU A 78 5.23 -13.18 2.58
N LEU A 79 4.61 -12.43 1.68
CA LEU A 79 3.27 -11.88 1.87
C LEU A 79 2.22 -12.98 2.08
N LYS A 80 2.33 -14.12 1.36
CA LYS A 80 1.47 -15.29 1.62
C LYS A 80 1.72 -15.85 3.02
N GLY A 81 2.99 -16.06 3.39
CA GLY A 81 3.36 -16.53 4.72
C GLY A 81 2.84 -15.62 5.83
N LEU A 82 2.90 -14.29 5.63
CA LEU A 82 2.32 -13.32 6.53
C LEU A 82 0.81 -13.53 6.68
N ALA A 83 0.06 -13.63 5.59
CA ALA A 83 -1.38 -13.84 5.67
C ALA A 83 -1.76 -15.19 6.32
N GLU A 84 -0.97 -16.23 6.08
CA GLU A 84 -1.12 -17.54 6.71
C GLU A 84 -0.98 -17.47 8.24
N THR A 85 -0.13 -16.58 8.78
CA THR A 85 -0.04 -16.37 10.24
C THR A 85 -1.33 -15.83 10.87
N TYR A 86 -2.21 -15.22 10.06
CA TYR A 86 -3.54 -14.77 10.45
C TYR A 86 -4.64 -15.78 10.06
N GLY A 87 -4.29 -16.98 9.60
CA GLY A 87 -5.22 -18.02 9.17
C GLY A 87 -5.89 -17.75 7.82
N LEU A 88 -5.30 -16.90 6.97
CA LEU A 88 -5.88 -16.47 5.70
C LEU A 88 -5.02 -16.89 4.51
N ASN A 89 -5.67 -17.41 3.46
CA ASN A 89 -5.01 -17.80 2.22
C ASN A 89 -5.31 -16.79 1.11
N ILE A 90 -4.32 -15.95 0.80
CA ILE A 90 -4.41 -14.89 -0.22
C ILE A 90 -3.83 -15.30 -1.59
N SER A 91 -3.61 -16.60 -1.82
CA SER A 91 -3.08 -17.12 -3.10
C SER A 91 -3.98 -16.75 -4.28
N GLY A 92 -5.30 -16.89 -4.11
CA GLY A 92 -6.33 -16.55 -5.08
C GLY A 92 -6.91 -15.14 -4.90
N PRO A 93 -7.65 -14.65 -5.91
CA PRO A 93 -8.33 -13.36 -5.84
C PRO A 93 -9.42 -13.35 -4.77
N ALA A 94 -9.72 -12.17 -4.23
CA ALA A 94 -10.79 -12.00 -3.26
C ALA A 94 -12.17 -12.27 -3.88
N THR A 95 -13.01 -12.99 -3.15
CA THR A 95 -14.33 -13.45 -3.62
C THR A 95 -15.49 -12.66 -3.05
N ASN A 96 -15.32 -11.94 -1.93
CA ASN A 96 -16.31 -11.13 -1.22
C ASN A 96 -15.71 -9.79 -0.74
N ALA A 97 -16.54 -8.87 -0.26
CA ALA A 97 -16.14 -7.55 0.21
C ALA A 97 -15.16 -7.63 1.39
N LYS A 98 -15.38 -8.57 2.32
CA LYS A 98 -14.50 -8.79 3.47
C LYS A 98 -13.11 -9.23 3.03
N GLU A 99 -13.01 -10.22 2.16
CA GLU A 99 -11.73 -10.64 1.55
C GLU A 99 -11.10 -9.52 0.75
N ALA A 100 -11.90 -8.72 0.02
CA ALA A 100 -11.37 -7.65 -0.81
C ALA A 100 -10.66 -6.57 0.01
N ILE A 101 -11.27 -6.14 1.10
CA ILE A 101 -10.69 -5.21 2.07
C ILE A 101 -9.47 -5.85 2.75
N GLN A 102 -9.60 -7.09 3.19
CA GLN A 102 -8.54 -7.80 3.91
C GLN A 102 -7.30 -8.05 3.04
N TRP A 103 -7.45 -8.38 1.76
CA TRP A 103 -6.34 -8.70 0.84
C TRP A 103 -5.57 -7.43 0.51
N LEU A 104 -6.31 -6.34 0.29
CA LEU A 104 -5.73 -5.01 0.10
C LEU A 104 -4.93 -4.60 1.34
N TYR A 105 -5.52 -4.79 2.52
CA TYR A 105 -4.84 -4.49 3.77
C TYR A 105 -3.58 -5.36 3.95
N PHE A 106 -3.58 -6.64 3.57
CA PHE A 106 -2.35 -7.45 3.61
C PHE A 106 -1.27 -6.89 2.70
N GLY A 107 -1.61 -6.50 1.47
CA GLY A 107 -0.65 -5.84 0.57
C GLY A 107 -0.01 -4.61 1.22
N PHE A 108 -0.82 -3.78 1.88
CA PHE A 108 -0.33 -2.62 2.63
C PHE A 108 0.47 -3.01 3.88
N LEU A 109 0.00 -4.01 4.65
CA LEU A 109 0.62 -4.52 5.86
C LEU A 109 2.02 -5.07 5.60
N GLY A 110 2.20 -5.78 4.48
CA GLY A 110 3.52 -6.24 4.03
C GLY A 110 4.48 -5.06 3.84
N ALA A 111 4.03 -4.00 3.16
CA ALA A 111 4.85 -2.81 2.93
C ALA A 111 5.26 -2.11 4.24
N ILE A 112 4.35 -1.92 5.19
CA ILE A 112 4.65 -1.24 6.47
C ILE A 112 5.35 -2.12 7.50
N LYS A 113 5.42 -3.45 7.28
CA LYS A 113 6.23 -4.36 8.11
C LYS A 113 7.69 -4.40 7.64
N ASP A 114 7.92 -4.21 6.35
CA ASP A 114 9.24 -4.26 5.75
C ASP A 114 9.91 -2.87 5.67
N GLN A 115 9.12 -1.81 5.44
CA GLN A 115 9.63 -0.47 5.19
C GLN A 115 9.10 0.55 6.21
N ASN A 116 9.97 1.48 6.62
CA ASN A 116 9.65 2.57 7.56
C ASN A 116 9.69 3.96 6.88
N GLY A 117 9.22 4.03 5.63
CA GLY A 117 9.20 5.25 4.84
C GLY A 117 8.57 6.43 5.58
N ALA A 118 9.03 7.66 5.33
CA ALA A 118 8.40 8.84 5.93
C ALA A 118 6.91 8.89 5.58
N ALA A 119 6.57 8.80 4.28
CA ALA A 119 5.19 8.69 3.80
C ALA A 119 4.92 7.31 3.17
N MET A 120 4.02 6.55 3.80
CA MET A 120 3.57 5.22 3.37
C MET A 120 2.09 5.26 2.99
N SER A 121 1.79 5.87 1.84
CA SER A 121 0.42 6.12 1.42
C SER A 121 -0.29 4.86 0.94
N LEU A 122 -1.61 4.82 1.15
CA LEU A 122 -2.47 3.69 0.78
C LEU A 122 -2.82 3.71 -0.72
N GLY A 123 -2.98 4.90 -1.30
CA GLY A 123 -3.28 5.09 -2.72
C GLY A 123 -4.72 5.51 -2.98
N ARG A 124 -5.40 4.85 -3.92
CA ARG A 124 -6.78 5.17 -4.34
C ARG A 124 -7.63 3.90 -4.34
N THR A 125 -8.24 3.61 -3.20
CA THR A 125 -8.79 2.28 -2.86
C THR A 125 -10.29 2.30 -2.61
N SER A 126 -10.84 3.41 -2.10
CA SER A 126 -12.25 3.59 -1.74
C SER A 126 -13.23 3.17 -2.85
N THR A 127 -13.12 3.79 -4.03
CA THR A 127 -13.94 3.47 -5.21
C THR A 127 -13.73 2.04 -5.72
N PHE A 128 -12.51 1.51 -5.61
CA PHE A 128 -12.21 0.13 -6.03
C PHE A 128 -12.91 -0.90 -5.11
N LEU A 129 -12.82 -0.69 -3.79
CA LEU A 129 -13.45 -1.55 -2.80
C LEU A 129 -14.98 -1.49 -2.88
N ASP A 130 -15.56 -0.35 -3.31
CA ASP A 130 -17.00 -0.23 -3.51
C ASP A 130 -17.56 -1.21 -4.54
N ILE A 131 -16.76 -1.64 -5.52
CA ILE A 131 -17.18 -2.63 -6.52
C ILE A 131 -17.56 -3.96 -5.83
N TYR A 132 -16.78 -4.38 -4.83
CA TYR A 132 -17.03 -5.61 -4.08
C TYR A 132 -18.17 -5.42 -3.07
N ILE A 133 -18.18 -4.29 -2.36
CA ILE A 133 -19.23 -3.96 -1.38
C ILE A 133 -20.60 -3.87 -2.07
N GLU A 134 -20.71 -3.13 -3.17
CA GLU A 134 -21.97 -2.95 -3.89
C GLU A 134 -22.48 -4.27 -4.50
N ARG A 135 -21.57 -5.15 -4.95
CA ARG A 135 -21.95 -6.49 -5.40
C ARG A 135 -22.55 -7.31 -4.26
N ASP A 136 -21.90 -7.32 -3.10
CA ASP A 136 -22.33 -8.12 -1.96
C ASP A 136 -23.64 -7.56 -1.35
N LEU A 137 -23.81 -6.24 -1.33
CA LEU A 137 -25.08 -5.57 -0.97
C LEU A 137 -26.22 -5.98 -1.91
N LYS A 138 -25.99 -5.94 -3.23
CA LYS A 138 -27.01 -6.34 -4.23
C LYS A 138 -27.38 -7.81 -4.15
N ALA A 139 -26.44 -8.66 -3.73
CA ALA A 139 -26.66 -10.08 -3.53
C ALA A 139 -27.31 -10.39 -2.16
N GLY A 140 -27.50 -9.39 -1.29
CA GLY A 140 -28.04 -9.57 0.06
C GLY A 140 -27.11 -10.35 1.00
N LEU A 141 -25.80 -10.36 0.71
CA LEU A 141 -24.79 -11.08 1.50
C LEU A 141 -24.33 -10.29 2.72
N ILE A 142 -24.41 -8.96 2.64
CA ILE A 142 -24.11 -8.02 3.71
C ILE A 142 -25.16 -6.92 3.73
N THR A 143 -25.31 -6.28 4.89
CA THR A 143 -26.06 -5.05 5.11
C THR A 143 -25.17 -3.82 4.94
N GLU A 144 -25.77 -2.64 4.87
CA GLU A 144 -25.01 -1.37 4.84
C GLU A 144 -24.24 -1.14 6.16
N GLU A 145 -24.78 -1.60 7.30
CA GLU A 145 -24.11 -1.51 8.60
C GLU A 145 -22.87 -2.42 8.64
N GLU A 146 -22.97 -3.67 8.18
CA GLU A 146 -21.82 -4.57 8.06
C GLU A 146 -20.78 -4.04 7.05
N ALA A 147 -21.23 -3.40 5.97
CA ALA A 147 -20.32 -2.74 5.03
C ALA A 147 -19.54 -1.59 5.69
N GLN A 148 -20.20 -0.76 6.51
CA GLN A 148 -19.54 0.29 7.27
C GLN A 148 -18.60 -0.29 8.32
N GLU A 149 -18.98 -1.36 9.03
CA GLU A 149 -18.12 -2.03 10.02
C GLU A 149 -16.81 -2.51 9.39
N LEU A 150 -16.87 -3.12 8.20
CA LEU A 150 -15.67 -3.53 7.48
C LEU A 150 -14.76 -2.34 7.14
N VAL A 151 -15.34 -1.20 6.74
CA VAL A 151 -14.59 0.03 6.44
C VAL A 151 -14.01 0.64 7.71
N ASP A 152 -14.75 0.65 8.81
CA ASP A 152 -14.31 1.15 10.11
C ASP A 152 -13.14 0.32 10.64
N HIS A 153 -13.25 -1.01 10.61
CA HIS A 153 -12.14 -1.88 11.00
C HIS A 153 -10.91 -1.71 10.11
N PHE A 154 -11.10 -1.50 8.81
CA PHE A 154 -10.01 -1.20 7.89
C PHE A 154 -9.32 0.12 8.27
N VAL A 155 -10.05 1.22 8.39
CA VAL A 155 -9.49 2.54 8.76
C VAL A 155 -8.89 2.52 10.16
N MET A 156 -9.50 1.81 11.11
CA MET A 156 -8.94 1.61 12.45
C MET A 156 -7.54 1.02 12.39
N LYS A 157 -7.29 0.02 11.53
CA LYS A 157 -5.94 -0.53 11.36
C LYS A 157 -4.97 0.47 10.74
N LEU A 158 -5.42 1.29 9.79
CA LEU A 158 -4.59 2.36 9.21
C LEU A 158 -4.22 3.43 10.25
N ARG A 159 -5.11 3.75 11.20
CA ARG A 159 -4.84 4.68 12.32
C ARG A 159 -3.83 4.13 13.34
N LEU A 160 -3.62 2.81 13.37
CA LEU A 160 -2.71 2.15 14.32
C LEU A 160 -1.28 1.99 13.79
N VAL A 161 -1.00 2.37 12.55
CA VAL A 161 0.35 2.31 11.98
C VAL A 161 1.28 3.25 12.75
N LYS A 162 2.44 2.72 13.17
CA LYS A 162 3.47 3.45 13.91
C LYS A 162 4.84 3.02 13.44
N PHE A 163 5.79 3.96 13.44
CA PHE A 163 7.19 3.70 13.20
C PHE A 163 8.02 4.26 14.34
N LEU A 164 9.04 3.54 14.78
CA LEU A 164 9.97 4.07 15.76
C LEU A 164 10.80 5.19 15.12
N ARG A 165 10.77 6.38 15.72
CA ARG A 165 11.46 7.60 15.24
C ARG A 165 12.32 8.21 16.34
N THR A 166 13.40 8.90 15.95
CA THR A 166 14.26 9.65 16.87
C THR A 166 13.66 11.03 17.16
N PRO A 167 14.08 11.73 18.23
CA PRO A 167 13.67 13.11 18.49
C PRO A 167 13.93 14.05 17.31
N GLU A 168 15.07 13.91 16.62
CA GLU A 168 15.43 14.76 15.48
C GLU A 168 14.48 14.56 14.29
N TYR A 169 13.97 13.34 14.09
CA TYR A 169 12.94 13.09 13.09
C TYR A 169 11.64 13.80 13.49
N ASN A 170 11.25 13.76 14.76
CA ASN A 170 10.03 14.41 15.24
C ASN A 170 10.12 15.94 15.18
N ASP A 171 11.32 16.53 15.33
CA ASP A 171 11.54 17.96 15.13
C ASP A 171 11.34 18.37 13.65
N LEU A 172 11.67 17.48 12.70
CA LEU A 172 11.46 17.69 11.26
C LEU A 172 10.02 17.37 10.82
N PHE A 173 9.42 16.34 11.42
CA PHE A 173 8.11 15.79 11.06
C PHE A 173 7.27 15.61 12.33
N SER A 174 6.77 16.73 12.86
CA SER A 174 6.03 16.77 14.12
C SER A 174 4.71 16.01 14.09
N GLY A 175 4.33 15.42 15.23
CA GLY A 175 3.02 14.79 15.43
C GLY A 175 2.94 13.31 15.07
N ASP A 176 4.09 12.64 14.92
CA ASP A 176 4.21 11.23 14.55
C ASP A 176 3.40 10.85 13.27
N PRO A 177 3.59 11.60 12.16
CA PRO A 177 2.84 11.38 10.93
C PRO A 177 3.33 10.13 10.18
N THR A 178 2.38 9.34 9.69
CA THR A 178 2.64 8.16 8.84
C THR A 178 2.25 8.37 7.37
N TRP A 179 1.43 9.39 7.10
CA TRP A 179 0.84 9.70 5.79
C TRP A 179 0.30 8.47 5.06
N VAL A 180 -0.56 7.72 5.74
CA VAL A 180 -1.41 6.66 5.14
C VAL A 180 -2.51 7.32 4.31
N THR A 181 -2.11 7.99 3.25
CA THR A 181 -2.98 8.83 2.42
C THR A 181 -3.84 7.97 1.50
N GLU A 182 -5.15 8.21 1.55
CA GLU A 182 -6.16 7.67 0.63
C GLU A 182 -6.72 8.80 -0.23
N SER A 183 -6.79 8.58 -1.55
CA SER A 183 -7.38 9.50 -2.50
C SER A 183 -8.84 9.12 -2.78
N ILE A 184 -9.78 10.01 -2.49
CA ILE A 184 -11.22 9.75 -2.56
C ILE A 184 -11.87 10.53 -3.71
N GLY A 185 -12.82 9.91 -4.42
CA GLY A 185 -13.65 10.59 -5.43
C GLY A 185 -12.87 10.96 -6.69
N GLY A 186 -13.07 12.17 -7.22
CA GLY A 186 -12.51 12.66 -8.50
C GLY A 186 -13.39 12.32 -9.71
N MET A 187 -12.89 12.58 -10.92
CA MET A 187 -13.61 12.35 -12.18
C MET A 187 -12.81 11.42 -13.10
N GLY A 188 -13.52 10.61 -13.89
CA GLY A 188 -12.96 9.83 -14.97
C GLY A 188 -12.70 10.68 -16.21
N LEU A 189 -11.81 10.20 -17.09
CA LEU A 189 -11.55 10.84 -18.39
C LEU A 189 -12.78 10.80 -19.31
N ASP A 190 -13.71 9.90 -19.05
CA ASP A 190 -15.00 9.79 -19.73
C ASP A 190 -16.07 10.77 -19.17
N GLY A 191 -15.70 11.62 -18.22
CA GLY A 191 -16.57 12.62 -17.61
C GLY A 191 -17.47 12.10 -16.48
N ARG A 192 -17.48 10.80 -16.18
CA ARG A 192 -18.26 10.26 -15.04
C ARG A 192 -17.54 10.53 -13.72
N THR A 193 -18.31 10.67 -12.64
CA THR A 193 -17.74 10.76 -11.29
C THR A 193 -17.14 9.44 -10.85
N LEU A 194 -16.04 9.50 -10.10
CA LEU A 194 -15.45 8.38 -9.38
C LEU A 194 -15.86 8.38 -7.90
N VAL A 195 -16.73 9.30 -7.49
CA VAL A 195 -17.40 9.27 -6.17
C VAL A 195 -18.36 8.09 -6.12
N THR A 196 -18.31 7.35 -5.02
CA THR A 196 -19.16 6.17 -4.77
C THR A 196 -19.70 6.16 -3.34
N LYS A 197 -20.57 5.21 -2.98
CA LYS A 197 -21.02 5.05 -1.59
C LYS A 197 -19.84 4.85 -0.65
N ASN A 198 -18.84 4.05 -1.04
CA ASN A 198 -17.66 3.88 -0.21
C ASN A 198 -16.81 5.15 -0.03
N SER A 199 -16.93 6.14 -0.92
CA SER A 199 -16.34 7.47 -0.67
C SER A 199 -16.94 8.09 0.60
N PHE A 200 -18.25 7.98 0.76
CA PHE A 200 -18.95 8.43 1.96
C PHE A 200 -18.64 7.55 3.17
N ARG A 201 -18.58 6.21 3.03
CA ARG A 201 -18.21 5.32 4.15
C ARG A 201 -16.83 5.63 4.72
N ILE A 202 -15.85 5.95 3.87
CA ILE A 202 -14.51 6.36 4.32
C ILE A 202 -14.58 7.69 5.08
N LEU A 203 -15.28 8.70 4.56
CA LEU A 203 -15.47 9.97 5.27
C LEU A 203 -16.25 9.78 6.58
N ASN A 204 -17.20 8.85 6.60
CA ASN A 204 -18.01 8.53 7.76
C ASN A 204 -17.20 7.94 8.92
N THR A 205 -15.99 7.42 8.66
CA THR A 205 -15.09 6.98 9.72
C THR A 205 -14.64 8.13 10.65
N LEU A 206 -14.74 9.38 10.21
CA LEU A 206 -14.54 10.56 11.07
C LEU A 206 -15.70 10.78 12.06
N TYR A 207 -16.85 10.14 11.84
CA TYR A 207 -17.98 10.16 12.77
C TYR A 207 -18.01 8.88 13.62
N THR A 208 -17.82 7.71 13.01
CA THR A 208 -17.90 6.43 13.71
C THR A 208 -16.69 6.15 14.60
N LEU A 209 -15.49 6.66 14.23
CA LEU A 209 -14.25 6.49 14.98
C LEU A 209 -13.70 7.80 15.57
N GLY A 210 -14.37 8.93 15.36
CA GLY A 210 -13.96 10.28 15.77
C GLY A 210 -13.01 10.98 14.80
#